data_AF-A0A9E2NAH8-F1
#
_entry.id   AF-A0A9E2NAH8-F1
#
_cell.length_a   1.000
_cell.length_b   1.000
_cell.length_c   1.000
_cell.angle_alpha   90.00
_cell.angle_beta   90.00
_cell.angle_gamma   90.00
#
_symmetry.space_group_name_H-M   'P 1'
#
loop_
_entity.id
_entity.type
_entity.pdbx_description
1 polymer ?
#
loop_
_entity_poly.entity_id
_entity_poly.type
_entity_poly.pdbx_seq_one_letter_code
_entity_poly.pdbx_strand_id
1 'polypeptide(L)'
;MSNKYSQGHLERAAGKVKASIDAADIAFVDGGAGNDLITQISEGLVAAGFEVGDMLEIHNAPDSDNNGIYPILAVAVGQIDIPTGSLASEMTAGSSIKLKAAYPGSFRHMYFNSQLDIYTGDRPATPNHAETGTLLVSFFGVKFGDAVWDTTALEAAIDLFAATVLSATAVAGGQAAWYRLRGGGVTTTGASTTAPRVDGKVGVGTGDLRVASTTVATGDPASVSSLKYTFKMTPSS
;
A
#
# COMPACT_ATOMS: atom_id res chain seq x y z
N MET A 1 -14.58 -17.16 -2.51
CA MET A 1 -13.54 -16.21 -2.05
C MET A 1 -14.13 -15.26 -1.05
N SER A 2 -13.41 -14.94 0.02
CA SER A 2 -14.00 -14.23 1.16
C SER A 2 -13.17 -13.06 1.69
N ASN A 3 -12.10 -12.67 1.01
CA ASN A 3 -11.33 -11.50 1.41
C ASN A 3 -12.26 -10.29 1.52
N LYS A 4 -12.23 -9.65 2.69
CA LYS A 4 -12.95 -8.41 2.93
C LYS A 4 -11.96 -7.27 2.82
N TYR A 5 -12.41 -6.17 2.21
CA TYR A 5 -11.60 -4.97 1.99
C TYR A 5 -12.10 -3.85 2.89
N SER A 6 -11.15 -3.10 3.46
CA SER A 6 -11.44 -1.82 4.14
C SER A 6 -11.92 -0.76 3.16
N GLN A 7 -12.56 0.28 3.69
CA GLN A 7 -12.85 1.48 2.91
C GLN A 7 -11.55 2.13 2.40
N GLY A 8 -10.54 2.24 3.27
CA GLY A 8 -9.21 2.74 2.88
C GLY A 8 -8.61 1.96 1.70
N HIS A 9 -8.78 0.64 1.64
CA HIS A 9 -8.35 -0.12 0.47
C HIS A 9 -9.10 0.30 -0.81
N LEU A 10 -10.43 0.39 -0.75
CA LEU A 10 -11.25 0.73 -1.91
C LEU A 10 -10.95 2.14 -2.43
N GLU A 11 -10.77 3.11 -1.52
CA GLU A 11 -10.43 4.49 -1.88
C GLU A 11 -9.07 4.58 -2.59
N ARG A 12 -8.08 3.82 -2.11
CA ARG A 12 -6.76 3.75 -2.75
C ARG A 12 -6.81 3.04 -4.10
N ALA A 13 -7.55 1.94 -4.19
CA ALA A 13 -7.74 1.19 -5.44
C ALA A 13 -8.48 2.03 -6.50
N ALA A 14 -9.37 2.93 -6.09
CA ALA A 14 -10.05 3.87 -6.97
C ALA A 14 -9.18 5.06 -7.41
N GLY A 15 -7.92 5.15 -6.95
CA GLY A 15 -7.02 6.27 -7.28
C GLY A 15 -7.51 7.61 -6.71
N LYS A 16 -8.19 7.60 -5.56
CA LYS A 16 -8.71 8.83 -4.95
C LYS A 16 -7.55 9.79 -4.65
N VAL A 17 -7.75 11.06 -4.97
CA VAL A 17 -6.83 12.14 -4.62
C VAL A 17 -6.69 12.21 -3.10
N LYS A 18 -5.45 12.10 -2.63
CA LYS A 18 -5.05 12.14 -1.22
C LYS A 18 -4.76 13.56 -0.76
N ALA A 19 -3.97 14.29 -1.53
CA ALA A 19 -3.57 15.66 -1.28
C ALA A 19 -3.74 16.49 -2.55
N SER A 20 -4.06 17.77 -2.40
CA SER A 20 -4.08 18.71 -3.52
C SER A 20 -3.67 20.08 -3.02
N ILE A 21 -2.79 20.74 -3.77
CA ILE A 21 -2.50 22.16 -3.60
C ILE A 21 -2.63 22.87 -4.95
N ASP A 22 -3.04 24.12 -4.91
CA ASP A 22 -3.03 25.05 -6.03
C ASP A 22 -2.33 26.32 -5.52
N ALA A 23 -1.09 26.54 -5.95
CA ALA A 23 -0.25 27.57 -5.36
C ALA A 23 0.68 28.20 -6.40
N ALA A 24 0.93 29.50 -6.22
CA ALA A 24 1.79 30.28 -7.11
C ALA A 24 3.27 30.28 -6.68
N ASP A 25 3.57 29.69 -5.53
CA ASP A 25 4.88 29.71 -4.88
C ASP A 25 5.69 28.43 -5.09
N ILE A 26 5.36 27.69 -6.15
CA ILE A 26 5.97 26.42 -6.53
C ILE A 26 7.04 26.66 -7.60
N ALA A 27 8.21 26.07 -7.42
CA ALA A 27 9.32 26.10 -8.37
C ALA A 27 9.80 24.68 -8.71
N PHE A 28 10.37 24.52 -9.90
CA PHE A 28 10.90 23.27 -10.44
C PHE A 28 12.41 23.39 -10.61
N VAL A 29 13.14 22.38 -10.15
CA VAL A 29 14.59 22.29 -10.25
C VAL A 29 14.94 20.98 -10.93
N ASP A 30 15.59 21.06 -12.09
CA ASP A 30 16.12 19.91 -12.80
C ASP A 30 17.39 19.43 -12.06
N GLY A 31 17.38 18.18 -11.61
CA GLY A 31 18.51 17.58 -10.90
C GLY A 31 19.68 17.24 -11.82
N GLY A 32 19.50 17.37 -13.14
CA GLY A 32 20.41 16.94 -14.17
C GLY A 32 20.58 15.42 -14.16
N ALA A 33 21.63 14.94 -13.49
CA ALA A 33 21.86 13.51 -13.27
C ALA A 33 21.27 13.00 -11.95
N GLY A 34 20.83 13.90 -11.06
CA GLY A 34 20.17 13.60 -9.78
C GLY A 34 18.65 13.62 -9.86
N ASN A 35 17.97 13.42 -8.74
CA ASN A 35 16.51 13.55 -8.67
C ASN A 35 16.08 14.99 -8.98
N ASP A 36 14.95 15.15 -9.67
CA ASP A 36 14.37 16.47 -9.88
C ASP A 36 13.58 16.89 -8.64
N LEU A 37 13.50 18.20 -8.41
CA LEU A 37 12.89 18.75 -7.20
C LEU A 37 11.73 19.68 -7.54
N ILE A 38 10.70 19.58 -6.73
CA ILE A 38 9.61 20.55 -6.67
C ILE A 38 9.70 21.23 -5.31
N THR A 39 9.91 22.55 -5.32
CA THR A 39 10.06 23.34 -4.10
C THR A 39 8.84 24.26 -3.91
N GLN A 40 8.48 24.53 -2.66
CA GLN A 40 7.38 25.41 -2.29
C GLN A 40 7.81 26.36 -1.16
N ILE A 41 7.65 27.67 -1.37
CA ILE A 41 8.08 28.70 -0.40
C ILE A 41 7.26 28.65 0.89
N SER A 42 5.94 28.44 0.80
CA SER A 42 5.04 28.36 1.97
C SER A 42 5.17 27.06 2.75
N GLU A 43 6.00 26.12 2.30
CA GLU A 43 6.34 24.90 3.03
C GLU A 43 5.14 23.97 3.35
N GLY A 44 4.02 24.12 2.61
CA GLY A 44 2.75 23.44 2.87
C GLY A 44 2.63 21.98 2.43
N LEU A 45 3.63 21.41 1.74
CA LEU A 45 3.55 20.08 1.11
C LEU A 45 3.26 18.94 2.11
N VAL A 46 4.00 18.86 3.22
CA VAL A 46 3.78 17.81 4.24
C VAL A 46 2.42 18.01 4.91
N ALA A 47 2.05 19.26 5.23
CA ALA A 47 0.77 19.58 5.87
C ALA A 47 -0.43 19.26 4.96
N ALA A 48 -0.27 19.38 3.65
CA ALA A 48 -1.28 19.01 2.66
C ALA A 48 -1.44 17.49 2.50
N GLY A 49 -0.50 16.68 3.02
CA GLY A 49 -0.58 15.22 3.06
C GLY A 49 0.15 14.50 1.92
N PHE A 50 1.11 15.15 1.26
CA PHE A 50 2.01 14.48 0.31
C PHE A 50 2.97 13.57 1.07
N GLU A 51 3.13 12.31 0.63
CA GLU A 51 4.04 11.35 1.26
C GLU A 51 4.83 10.56 0.20
N VAL A 52 5.95 9.97 0.63
CA VAL A 52 6.76 9.09 -0.22
C VAL A 52 5.94 7.90 -0.71
N GLY A 53 6.04 7.59 -2.01
CA GLY A 53 5.31 6.52 -2.67
C GLY A 53 3.97 6.92 -3.28
N ASP A 54 3.48 8.13 -3.02
CA ASP A 54 2.31 8.65 -3.76
C ASP A 54 2.66 8.88 -5.25
N MET A 55 1.64 8.89 -6.10
CA MET A 55 1.76 9.39 -7.48
C MET A 55 1.42 10.88 -7.48
N LEU A 56 2.41 11.70 -7.78
CA LEU A 56 2.27 13.14 -7.96
C LEU A 56 1.77 13.44 -9.37
N GLU A 57 0.63 14.09 -9.50
CA GLU A 57 0.19 14.73 -10.74
C GLU A 57 0.53 16.22 -10.70
N ILE A 58 1.16 16.70 -11.76
CA ILE A 58 1.50 18.12 -11.97
C ILE A 58 0.60 18.66 -13.10
N HIS A 59 -0.10 19.74 -12.81
CA HIS A 59 -0.96 20.44 -13.77
C HIS A 59 -0.68 21.94 -13.77
N ASN A 60 -0.92 22.58 -14.91
CA ASN A 60 -0.74 24.02 -15.13
C ASN A 60 0.71 24.50 -14.96
N ALA A 61 1.70 23.64 -15.16
CA ALA A 61 3.06 24.08 -15.36
C ALA A 61 3.13 24.99 -16.62
N PRO A 62 3.75 26.18 -16.52
CA PRO A 62 3.88 27.07 -17.69
C PRO A 62 4.68 26.44 -18.84
N ASP A 63 5.67 25.61 -18.53
CA ASP A 63 6.19 24.64 -19.49
C ASP A 63 5.31 23.39 -19.43
N SER A 64 4.60 23.11 -20.52
CA SER A 64 3.65 22.01 -20.55
C SER A 64 4.32 20.65 -20.40
N ASP A 65 5.60 20.54 -20.75
CA ASP A 65 6.36 19.29 -20.70
C ASP A 65 6.68 18.87 -19.25
N ASN A 66 6.56 19.80 -18.30
CA ASN A 66 6.63 19.51 -16.86
C ASN A 66 5.30 18.99 -16.28
N ASN A 67 4.19 19.00 -17.04
CA ASN A 67 2.95 18.37 -16.59
C ASN A 67 3.05 16.85 -16.79
N GLY A 68 2.69 16.10 -15.75
CA GLY A 68 2.82 14.65 -15.81
C GLY A 68 2.44 13.97 -14.51
N ILE A 69 2.68 12.66 -14.47
CA ILE A 69 2.44 11.83 -13.31
C ILE A 69 3.74 11.13 -12.93
N TYR A 70 4.25 11.40 -11.72
CA TYR A 70 5.56 10.94 -11.27
C TYR A 70 5.46 10.34 -9.87
N PRO A 71 6.23 9.30 -9.53
CA PRO A 71 6.28 8.80 -8.16
C PRO A 71 7.02 9.78 -7.25
N ILE A 72 6.52 10.00 -6.04
CA ILE A 72 7.22 10.77 -5.01
C ILE A 72 8.30 9.90 -4.36
N LEU A 73 9.58 10.31 -4.50
CA LEU A 73 10.73 9.60 -3.96
C LEU A 73 11.10 10.05 -2.54
N ALA A 74 10.95 11.35 -2.26
CA ALA A 74 11.14 11.94 -0.94
C ALA A 74 10.18 13.12 -0.77
N VAL A 75 9.77 13.39 0.47
CA VAL A 75 9.03 14.60 0.84
C VAL A 75 9.69 15.20 2.07
N ALA A 76 9.99 16.49 1.98
CA ALA A 76 10.42 17.32 3.09
C ALA A 76 9.52 18.55 3.18
N VAL A 77 9.71 19.33 4.24
CA VAL A 77 9.05 20.62 4.39
C VAL A 77 9.44 21.49 3.18
N GLY A 78 8.45 21.87 2.38
CA GLY A 78 8.65 22.68 1.17
C GLY A 78 9.37 22.00 0.00
N GLN A 79 9.62 20.69 0.03
CA GLN A 79 10.26 20.00 -1.09
C GLN A 79 9.67 18.61 -1.37
N ILE A 80 9.55 18.25 -2.64
CA ILE A 80 9.28 16.90 -3.13
C ILE A 80 10.39 16.51 -4.10
N ASP A 81 10.94 15.32 -3.93
CA ASP A 81 11.88 14.72 -4.89
C ASP A 81 11.12 13.75 -5.81
N ILE A 82 11.35 13.85 -7.11
CA ILE A 82 10.82 12.94 -8.13
C ILE A 82 11.98 12.35 -8.96
N PRO A 83 11.75 11.28 -9.76
CA PRO A 83 12.83 10.65 -10.52
C PRO A 83 13.55 11.62 -11.45
N THR A 84 14.84 11.39 -11.66
CA THR A 84 15.65 12.12 -12.65
C THR A 84 14.99 12.15 -14.02
N GLY A 85 14.98 13.33 -14.67
CA GLY A 85 14.43 13.52 -16.01
C GLY A 85 12.90 13.53 -16.06
N SER A 86 12.24 13.74 -14.92
CA SER A 86 10.80 13.99 -14.84
C SER A 86 10.44 15.41 -15.29
N LEU A 87 11.32 16.39 -15.04
CA LEU A 87 11.15 17.79 -15.42
C LEU A 87 12.00 18.10 -16.65
N ALA A 88 11.38 18.69 -17.68
CA ALA A 88 12.03 19.09 -18.92
C ALA A 88 12.78 20.43 -18.80
N SER A 89 12.37 21.29 -17.86
CA SER A 89 12.97 22.61 -17.65
C SER A 89 12.85 23.11 -16.22
N GLU A 90 13.85 23.87 -15.76
CA GLU A 90 13.79 24.61 -14.50
C GLU A 90 12.76 25.74 -14.56
N MET A 91 12.07 25.98 -13.44
CA MET A 91 11.05 27.01 -13.34
C MET A 91 11.11 27.73 -12.01
N THR A 92 11.05 29.07 -12.04
CA THR A 92 10.90 29.89 -10.83
C THR A 92 9.43 30.00 -10.42
N ALA A 93 9.19 30.19 -9.12
CA ALA A 93 7.86 30.47 -8.58
C ALA A 93 7.22 31.71 -9.22
N GLY A 94 5.90 31.68 -9.40
CA GLY A 94 5.11 32.82 -9.88
C GLY A 94 3.82 32.43 -10.62
N SER A 95 3.71 31.20 -11.13
CA SER A 95 2.49 30.71 -11.78
C SER A 95 1.73 29.76 -10.86
N SER A 96 0.40 29.80 -10.90
CA SER A 96 -0.45 28.88 -10.12
C SER A 96 -0.33 27.47 -10.67
N ILE A 97 0.40 26.62 -9.95
CA ILE A 97 0.63 25.23 -10.30
C ILE A 97 -0.25 24.36 -9.39
N LYS A 98 -0.89 23.36 -9.99
CA LYS A 98 -1.72 22.39 -9.29
C LYS A 98 -0.95 21.09 -9.10
N LEU A 99 -0.66 20.77 -7.85
CA LEU A 99 -0.10 19.47 -7.48
C LEU A 99 -1.19 18.62 -6.84
N LYS A 100 -1.27 17.36 -7.24
CA LYS A 100 -2.14 16.37 -6.59
C LYS A 100 -1.33 15.14 -6.26
N ALA A 101 -1.44 14.64 -5.03
CA ALA A 101 -0.99 13.30 -4.71
C ALA A 101 -2.19 12.36 -4.81
N ALA A 102 -2.04 11.29 -5.58
CA ALA A 102 -2.97 10.16 -5.59
C ALA A 102 -2.27 8.95 -4.96
N TYR A 103 -3.06 8.08 -4.33
CA TYR A 103 -2.54 6.80 -3.91
C TYR A 103 -2.12 5.98 -5.14
N PRO A 104 -1.03 5.22 -5.04
CA PRO A 104 -0.62 4.37 -6.15
C PRO A 104 -1.66 3.26 -6.33
N GLY A 105 -2.33 3.26 -7.48
CA GLY A 105 -3.51 2.41 -7.72
C GLY A 105 -3.26 0.90 -7.81
N SER A 106 -1.99 0.45 -7.77
CA SER A 106 -1.68 -0.98 -7.80
C SER A 106 -1.71 -1.61 -6.40
N PHE A 107 -2.27 -2.81 -6.30
CA PHE A 107 -2.30 -3.60 -5.07
C PHE A 107 -0.91 -3.78 -4.45
N ARG A 108 0.09 -4.06 -5.30
CA ARG A 108 1.50 -4.25 -4.88
C ARG A 108 2.05 -3.01 -4.20
N HIS A 109 1.74 -1.82 -4.69
CA HIS A 109 2.24 -0.59 -4.11
C HIS A 109 1.47 -0.23 -2.83
N MET A 110 0.14 -0.39 -2.82
CA MET A 110 -0.67 -0.14 -1.61
C MET A 110 -0.20 -0.92 -0.38
N TYR A 111 0.35 -2.12 -0.58
CA TYR A 111 0.82 -3.01 0.48
C TYR A 111 2.35 -3.15 0.51
N PHE A 112 3.10 -2.26 -0.14
CA PHE A 112 4.55 -2.25 -0.01
C PHE A 112 4.95 -2.07 1.47
N ASN A 113 5.92 -2.85 1.94
CA ASN A 113 6.33 -2.92 3.36
C ASN A 113 5.15 -3.18 4.34
N SER A 114 4.15 -3.94 3.90
CA SER A 114 2.98 -4.24 4.75
C SER A 114 3.30 -5.12 5.95
N GLN A 115 2.40 -5.09 6.92
CA GLN A 115 2.37 -5.98 8.08
C GLN A 115 1.26 -7.03 7.88
N LEU A 116 1.57 -8.30 8.12
CA LEU A 116 0.60 -9.39 8.19
C LEU A 116 0.48 -9.85 9.65
N ASP A 117 -0.72 -9.76 10.21
CA ASP A 117 -1.03 -10.32 11.52
C ASP A 117 -1.96 -11.52 11.42
N ILE A 118 -1.75 -12.50 12.30
CA ILE A 118 -2.56 -13.71 12.40
C ILE A 118 -3.23 -13.76 13.78
N TYR A 119 -4.53 -14.06 13.80
CA TYR A 119 -5.35 -14.04 15.01
C TYR A 119 -6.14 -15.34 15.21
N THR A 120 -6.58 -15.58 16.45
CA THR A 120 -7.59 -16.59 16.81
C THR A 120 -9.02 -16.08 16.58
N GLY A 121 -9.99 -17.00 16.66
CA GLY A 121 -11.41 -16.67 16.73
C GLY A 121 -12.05 -16.23 15.42
N ASP A 122 -13.21 -15.57 15.53
CA ASP A 122 -13.92 -15.05 14.37
C ASP A 122 -13.29 -13.74 13.90
N ARG A 123 -13.09 -13.61 12.58
CA ARG A 123 -12.66 -12.34 11.99
C ARG A 123 -13.74 -11.26 12.14
N PRO A 124 -13.38 -9.97 12.15
CA PRO A 124 -14.35 -8.88 12.18
C PRO A 124 -15.34 -8.88 11.01
N ALA A 125 -16.48 -8.22 11.22
CA ALA A 125 -17.50 -8.06 10.17
C ALA A 125 -16.95 -7.32 8.94
N THR A 126 -16.05 -6.35 9.14
CA THR A 126 -15.30 -5.66 8.08
C THR A 126 -13.89 -5.30 8.57
N PRO A 127 -12.91 -5.09 7.68
CA PRO A 127 -11.57 -4.68 8.07
C PRO A 127 -11.47 -3.28 8.71
N ASN A 128 -12.56 -2.50 8.66
CA ASN A 128 -12.64 -1.20 9.32
C ASN A 128 -12.82 -1.35 10.84
N HIS A 129 -13.33 -2.49 11.31
CA HIS A 129 -13.50 -2.75 12.74
C HIS A 129 -12.16 -3.11 13.41
N ALA A 130 -12.11 -2.89 14.72
CA ALA A 130 -11.01 -3.36 15.55
C ALA A 130 -10.85 -4.88 15.42
N GLU A 131 -9.61 -5.34 15.58
CA GLU A 131 -9.26 -6.75 15.55
C GLU A 131 -9.99 -7.51 16.67
N THR A 132 -10.37 -8.75 16.38
CA THR A 132 -11.03 -9.66 17.31
C THR A 132 -10.15 -10.86 17.62
N GLY A 133 -10.35 -11.50 18.77
CA GLY A 133 -9.54 -12.63 19.20
C GLY A 133 -8.14 -12.23 19.68
N THR A 134 -7.24 -13.21 19.75
CA THR A 134 -5.88 -13.06 20.26
C THR A 134 -4.89 -12.99 19.11
N LEU A 135 -4.02 -11.98 19.09
CA LEU A 135 -2.88 -11.91 18.16
C LEU A 135 -1.92 -13.07 18.44
N LEU A 136 -1.63 -13.86 17.41
CA LEU A 136 -0.70 -14.99 17.49
C LEU A 136 0.68 -14.62 16.96
N VAL A 137 0.75 -13.97 15.79
CA VAL A 137 2.00 -13.68 15.07
C VAL A 137 1.86 -12.42 14.24
N SER A 138 2.93 -11.63 14.13
CA SER A 138 3.06 -10.48 13.22
C SER A 138 4.29 -10.63 12.32
N PHE A 139 4.10 -10.53 11.01
CA PHE A 139 5.15 -10.47 10.01
C PHE A 139 5.24 -9.06 9.43
N PHE A 140 6.46 -8.58 9.19
CA PHE A 140 6.71 -7.26 8.59
C PHE A 140 7.47 -7.42 7.27
N GLY A 141 7.23 -6.50 6.32
CA GLY A 141 7.93 -6.51 5.04
C GLY A 141 7.42 -7.58 4.08
N VAL A 142 6.11 -7.80 4.03
CA VAL A 142 5.45 -8.70 3.06
C VAL A 142 5.85 -8.33 1.63
N LYS A 143 6.16 -9.33 0.80
CA LYS A 143 6.68 -9.15 -0.57
C LYS A 143 5.80 -9.82 -1.62
N PHE A 144 5.28 -9.03 -2.55
CA PHE A 144 4.48 -9.53 -3.66
C PHE A 144 5.35 -10.11 -4.76
N GLY A 145 5.10 -11.35 -5.13
CA GLY A 145 5.59 -11.96 -6.36
C GLY A 145 4.78 -11.56 -7.57
N ASP A 146 5.08 -12.24 -8.67
CA ASP A 146 4.34 -12.07 -9.91
C ASP A 146 2.95 -12.71 -9.81
N ALA A 147 2.00 -12.09 -10.52
CA ALA A 147 0.67 -12.65 -10.65
C ALA A 147 0.73 -13.88 -11.56
N VAL A 148 0.18 -14.99 -11.09
CA VAL A 148 -0.03 -16.20 -11.91
C VAL A 148 -1.50 -16.27 -12.28
N TRP A 149 -1.77 -16.40 -13.58
CA TRP A 149 -3.12 -16.54 -14.10
C TRP A 149 -3.51 -18.03 -14.21
N ASP A 150 -4.61 -18.40 -13.56
CA ASP A 150 -5.28 -19.67 -13.77
C ASP A 150 -6.44 -19.47 -14.76
N THR A 151 -6.21 -19.89 -16.01
CA THR A 151 -7.18 -19.81 -17.10
C THR A 151 -8.41 -20.69 -16.89
N THR A 152 -8.32 -21.72 -16.06
CA THR A 152 -9.41 -22.67 -15.81
C THR A 152 -10.32 -22.16 -14.71
N ALA A 153 -9.74 -21.70 -13.61
CA ALA A 153 -10.48 -21.11 -12.49
C ALA A 153 -10.95 -19.67 -12.77
N LEU A 154 -10.42 -19.03 -13.82
CA LEU A 154 -10.57 -17.60 -14.13
C LEU A 154 -10.15 -16.73 -12.93
N GLU A 155 -8.99 -17.08 -12.38
CA GLU A 155 -8.45 -16.55 -11.13
C GLU A 155 -7.01 -16.08 -11.33
N ALA A 156 -6.71 -14.84 -10.98
CA ALA A 156 -5.33 -14.36 -10.86
C ALA A 156 -4.89 -14.50 -9.41
N ALA A 157 -3.80 -15.21 -9.13
CA ALA A 157 -3.24 -15.32 -7.79
C ALA A 157 -1.89 -14.61 -7.70
N ILE A 158 -1.71 -13.75 -6.69
CA ILE A 158 -0.42 -13.15 -6.34
C ILE A 158 0.07 -13.81 -5.06
N ASP A 159 1.32 -14.29 -5.06
CA ASP A 159 1.97 -14.76 -3.84
C ASP A 159 2.53 -13.59 -3.04
N LEU A 160 2.12 -13.46 -1.78
CA LEU A 160 2.52 -12.39 -0.86
C LEU A 160 3.85 -12.67 -0.14
N PHE A 161 4.45 -13.84 -0.35
CA PHE A 161 5.76 -14.21 0.22
C PHE A 161 6.74 -14.72 -0.83
N ALA A 162 6.60 -14.22 -2.06
CA ALA A 162 7.43 -14.71 -3.16
C ALA A 162 8.93 -14.49 -2.87
N ALA A 163 9.70 -15.55 -3.11
CA ALA A 163 11.16 -15.62 -2.98
C ALA A 163 11.77 -15.52 -1.55
N THR A 164 11.00 -15.33 -0.48
CA THR A 164 11.54 -15.38 0.89
C THR A 164 10.47 -15.79 1.90
N VAL A 165 10.70 -16.89 2.62
CA VAL A 165 9.89 -17.23 3.79
C VAL A 165 10.10 -16.13 4.83
N LEU A 166 9.05 -15.38 5.14
CA LEU A 166 9.09 -14.53 6.32
C LEU A 166 8.92 -15.41 7.56
N SER A 167 9.82 -15.23 8.52
CA SER A 167 9.75 -15.86 9.83
C SER A 167 9.47 -14.81 10.89
N ALA A 168 8.54 -15.12 11.79
CA ALA A 168 8.29 -14.34 12.99
C ALA A 168 8.13 -15.29 14.18
N THR A 169 8.34 -14.79 15.39
CA THR A 169 8.11 -15.57 16.62
C THR A 169 6.67 -15.36 17.07
N ALA A 170 5.98 -16.45 17.38
CA ALA A 170 4.62 -16.37 17.92
C ALA A 170 4.60 -15.72 19.30
N VAL A 171 3.77 -14.69 19.47
CA VAL A 171 3.60 -13.95 20.73
C VAL A 171 2.58 -14.61 21.65
N ALA A 172 1.73 -15.48 21.11
CA ALA A 172 0.76 -16.26 21.86
C ALA A 172 0.48 -17.61 21.17
N GLY A 173 -0.05 -18.56 21.94
CA GLY A 173 -0.50 -19.86 21.46
C GLY A 173 -2.00 -19.87 21.18
N GLY A 174 -2.41 -20.68 20.22
CA GLY A 174 -3.82 -20.85 19.86
C GLY A 174 -4.01 -21.41 18.45
N GLN A 175 -5.27 -21.41 18.01
CA GLN A 175 -5.61 -21.82 16.65
C GLN A 175 -5.78 -20.60 15.74
N ALA A 176 -4.88 -20.47 14.77
CA ALA A 176 -4.93 -19.46 13.72
C ALA A 176 -6.20 -19.65 12.88
N ALA A 177 -7.03 -18.63 12.83
CA ALA A 177 -8.33 -18.68 12.17
C ALA A 177 -8.47 -17.62 11.06
N TRP A 178 -7.90 -16.43 11.27
CA TRP A 178 -7.97 -15.33 10.32
C TRP A 178 -6.71 -14.46 10.37
N TYR A 179 -6.53 -13.64 9.34
CA TYR A 179 -5.40 -12.72 9.26
C TYR A 179 -5.86 -11.32 8.82
N ARG A 180 -5.02 -10.34 9.12
CA ARG A 180 -5.12 -8.96 8.62
C ARG A 180 -3.83 -8.55 7.96
N LEU A 181 -3.90 -8.17 6.68
CA LEU A 181 -2.84 -7.50 5.96
C LEU A 181 -3.04 -5.98 6.04
N ARG A 182 -2.04 -5.23 6.50
CA ARG A 182 -2.08 -3.76 6.62
C ARG A 182 -1.08 -3.12 5.67
N GLY A 183 -1.56 -2.24 4.81
CA GLY A 183 -0.75 -1.55 3.79
C GLY A 183 -0.13 -0.24 4.25
N GLY A 184 0.73 0.31 3.40
CA GLY A 184 1.35 1.63 3.58
C GLY A 184 2.43 1.73 4.65
N GLY A 185 3.04 0.62 5.07
CA GLY A 185 4.04 0.63 6.15
C GLY A 185 3.51 1.07 7.52
N VAL A 186 2.18 1.23 7.67
CA VAL A 186 1.56 1.73 8.90
C VAL A 186 1.03 0.57 9.74
N THR A 187 1.39 0.54 11.02
CA THR A 187 0.98 -0.49 11.99
C THR A 187 -0.33 -0.14 12.72
N THR A 188 -1.22 0.65 12.10
CA THR A 188 -2.44 1.13 12.76
C THR A 188 -3.34 -0.04 13.16
N THR A 189 -3.51 -0.23 14.46
CA THR A 189 -4.45 -1.19 15.08
C THR A 189 -5.78 -0.52 15.40
N GLY A 190 -6.78 -1.30 15.83
CA GLY A 190 -8.09 -0.78 16.21
C GLY A 190 -8.97 -0.39 15.01
N ALA A 191 -10.09 0.28 15.27
CA ALA A 191 -11.02 0.68 14.22
C ALA A 191 -10.41 1.80 13.33
N SER A 192 -10.56 1.67 12.01
CA SER A 192 -10.09 2.67 11.05
C SER A 192 -10.86 2.58 9.74
N THR A 193 -11.31 3.71 9.21
CA THR A 193 -11.92 3.80 7.87
C THR A 193 -10.91 4.20 6.80
N THR A 194 -9.72 4.66 7.18
CA THR A 194 -8.70 5.19 6.26
C THR A 194 -7.54 4.23 6.00
N ALA A 195 -7.25 3.32 6.95
CA ALA A 195 -6.15 2.38 6.81
C ALA A 195 -6.44 1.32 5.73
N PRO A 196 -5.52 1.06 4.77
CA PRO A 196 -5.67 -0.01 3.80
C PRO A 196 -5.45 -1.37 4.47
N ARG A 197 -6.52 -2.14 4.57
CA ARG A 197 -6.56 -3.46 5.19
C ARG A 197 -7.29 -4.48 4.33
N VAL A 198 -6.79 -5.72 4.36
CA VAL A 198 -7.47 -6.92 3.87
C VAL A 198 -7.58 -7.93 5.01
N ASP A 199 -8.79 -8.44 5.24
CA ASP A 199 -9.00 -9.57 6.15
C ASP A 199 -9.34 -10.83 5.37
N GLY A 200 -8.63 -11.92 5.65
CA GLY A 200 -8.86 -13.24 5.03
C GLY A 200 -8.84 -14.38 6.04
N LYS A 201 -9.20 -15.58 5.59
CA LYS A 201 -9.19 -16.78 6.45
C LYS A 201 -7.85 -17.50 6.39
N VAL A 202 -7.44 -18.08 7.51
CA VAL A 202 -6.28 -18.98 7.59
C VAL A 202 -6.76 -20.43 7.51
N GLY A 203 -6.04 -21.27 6.78
CA GLY A 203 -6.35 -22.71 6.71
C GLY A 203 -5.17 -23.56 6.27
N VAL A 204 -5.29 -24.87 6.52
CA VAL A 204 -4.33 -25.88 6.04
C VAL A 204 -4.78 -26.34 4.65
N GLY A 205 -3.91 -26.20 3.64
CA GLY A 205 -4.17 -26.59 2.25
C GLY A 205 -5.28 -25.79 1.53
N THR A 206 -6.13 -25.08 2.27
CA THR A 206 -7.27 -24.28 1.83
C THR A 206 -7.27 -22.93 2.56
N GLY A 207 -8.04 -21.97 2.07
CA GLY A 207 -8.09 -20.61 2.64
C GLY A 207 -7.28 -19.59 1.85
N ASP A 208 -7.42 -18.33 2.27
CA ASP A 208 -6.76 -17.18 1.64
C ASP A 208 -5.27 -17.16 2.07
N LEU A 209 -5.00 -17.35 3.38
CA LEU A 209 -3.67 -17.63 3.94
C LEU A 209 -3.50 -19.13 4.17
N ARG A 210 -2.50 -19.74 3.52
CA ARG A 210 -2.23 -21.18 3.64
C ARG A 210 -1.03 -21.41 4.55
N VAL A 211 -1.25 -22.23 5.56
CA VAL A 211 -0.23 -22.61 6.56
C VAL A 211 -0.09 -24.13 6.63
N ALA A 212 1.07 -24.61 7.08
CA ALA A 212 1.28 -26.05 7.31
C ALA A 212 0.49 -26.57 8.52
N SER A 213 0.28 -25.71 9.52
CA SER A 213 -0.50 -25.97 10.73
C SER A 213 -1.22 -24.69 11.15
N THR A 214 -2.47 -24.80 11.61
CA THR A 214 -3.18 -23.69 12.27
C THR A 214 -2.92 -23.66 13.78
N THR A 215 -2.35 -24.72 14.35
CA THR A 215 -1.90 -24.70 15.75
C THR A 215 -0.61 -23.92 15.85
N VAL A 216 -0.63 -22.86 16.64
CA VAL A 216 0.52 -22.01 16.96
C VAL A 216 0.83 -22.20 18.44
N ALA A 217 2.08 -22.49 18.79
CA ALA A 217 2.53 -22.43 20.18
C ALA A 217 3.31 -21.12 20.41
N THR A 218 3.20 -20.56 21.61
CA THR A 218 3.95 -19.36 21.99
C THR A 218 5.46 -19.61 21.86
N GLY A 219 6.18 -18.68 21.24
CA GLY A 219 7.63 -18.78 21.05
C GLY A 219 8.05 -19.61 19.84
N ASP A 220 7.13 -20.32 19.19
CA ASP A 220 7.48 -21.08 17.98
C ASP A 220 7.79 -20.13 16.81
N PRO A 221 8.81 -20.45 16.00
CA PRO A 221 9.00 -19.80 14.71
C PRO A 221 7.81 -20.14 13.82
N ALA A 222 6.98 -19.15 13.53
CA ALA A 222 5.93 -19.28 12.54
C ALA A 222 6.53 -18.96 11.17
N SER A 223 6.42 -19.92 10.25
CA SER A 223 6.73 -19.73 8.84
C SER A 223 5.43 -19.74 8.04
N VAL A 224 5.25 -18.74 7.18
CA VAL A 224 4.19 -18.74 6.17
C VAL A 224 4.84 -18.97 4.81
N SER A 225 4.41 -20.02 4.12
CA SER A 225 5.00 -20.42 2.84
C SER A 225 4.26 -19.86 1.62
N SER A 226 2.99 -19.46 1.75
CA SER A 226 2.26 -18.79 0.68
C SER A 226 0.98 -18.12 1.18
N LEU A 227 0.81 -16.85 0.85
CA LEU A 227 -0.46 -16.15 0.96
C LEU A 227 -0.87 -15.80 -0.47
N LYS A 228 -1.96 -16.41 -0.96
CA LYS A 228 -2.41 -16.19 -2.34
C LYS A 228 -3.51 -15.16 -2.32
N TYR A 229 -3.24 -13.99 -2.87
CA TYR A 229 -4.27 -13.02 -3.14
C TYR A 229 -4.93 -13.33 -4.48
N THR A 230 -6.18 -13.76 -4.46
CA THR A 230 -6.90 -14.16 -5.68
C THR A 230 -7.90 -13.09 -6.13
N PHE A 231 -7.78 -12.63 -7.38
CA PHE A 231 -8.82 -11.88 -8.07
C PHE A 231 -9.67 -12.85 -8.88
N LYS A 232 -10.98 -12.93 -8.63
CA LYS A 232 -11.92 -13.61 -9.54
C LYS A 232 -12.50 -12.58 -10.50
N MET A 233 -12.39 -12.84 -11.80
CA MET A 233 -13.17 -12.07 -12.77
C MET A 233 -14.48 -12.81 -13.02
N THR A 234 -15.61 -12.13 -12.79
CA THR A 234 -16.89 -12.59 -13.35
C THR A 234 -16.83 -12.30 -14.84
N PRO A 235 -17.04 -13.28 -15.74
CA PRO A 235 -17.16 -12.99 -17.16
C PRO A 235 -18.22 -11.92 -17.37
N SER A 236 -17.93 -10.90 -18.18
CA SER A 236 -18.97 -10.00 -18.67
C SER A 236 -19.93 -10.84 -19.51
N SER A 237 -21.15 -11.03 -19.01
CA SER A 237 -22.26 -11.63 -19.76
C SER A 237 -22.56 -10.84 -21.02
#